data_AF-A0A838HSX7-F1
#
_entry.id   AF-A0A838HSX7-F1
#
_cell.length_a   1.000
_cell.length_b   1.000
_cell.length_c   1.000
_cell.angle_alpha   90.00
_cell.angle_beta   90.00
_cell.angle_gamma   90.00
#
_symmetry.space_group_name_H-M   'P 1'
#
loop_
_entity.id
_entity.type
_entity.pdbx_description
1 polymer ?
#
loop_
_entity_poly.entity_id
_entity_poly.type
_entity_poly.pdbx_seq_one_letter_code
_entity_poly.pdbx_strand_id
1 'polypeptide(L)'
;ERWMPCGKPNCRCVDPDQRHGPYFQLSWKQAGKTVSKRLSPEHARLYQEWIANRRQLEAIVAALHDVARSAHQHLLDAANAAADATTAPDRRPRQPRSRS
;
A
#
# COMPACT_ATOMS: atom_id res chain seq x y z
N GLU A 1 2.69 10.52 19.39
CA GLU A 1 3.10 11.34 20.55
C GLU A 1 3.09 10.47 21.81
N ARG A 2 3.80 10.87 22.87
CA ARG A 2 3.88 10.08 24.10
C ARG A 2 3.99 10.96 25.33
N TRP A 3 3.27 10.58 26.38
CA TRP A 3 3.34 11.19 27.71
C TRP A 3 4.10 10.25 28.63
N MET A 4 5.23 10.72 29.17
CA MET A 4 6.17 9.87 29.92
C MET A 4 6.77 10.60 31.14
N PRO A 5 7.16 9.85 32.18
CA PRO A 5 7.96 10.41 33.27
C PRO A 5 9.33 10.89 32.76
N CYS A 6 9.86 11.98 33.32
CA CYS A 6 11.18 12.51 32.97
C CYS A 6 12.35 11.78 33.64
N GLY A 7 12.09 10.86 34.56
CA GLY A 7 13.12 10.08 35.28
C GLY A 7 13.77 10.80 36.47
N LYS A 8 13.36 12.03 36.80
CA LYS A 8 13.83 12.73 38.01
C LYS A 8 13.09 12.18 39.25
N PRO A 9 13.80 11.81 40.33
CA PRO A 9 13.23 11.08 41.46
C PRO A 9 12.11 11.82 42.21
N ASN A 10 12.12 13.15 42.19
CA ASN A 10 11.13 13.99 42.90
C ASN A 10 10.20 14.75 41.97
N CYS A 11 10.10 14.35 40.70
CA CYS A 11 9.24 15.05 39.76
C CYS A 11 7.81 14.50 39.81
N ARG A 12 6.79 15.38 39.80
CA ARG A 12 5.38 14.95 39.84
C ARG A 12 4.97 14.04 38.69
N CYS A 13 5.70 14.03 37.58
CA CYS A 13 5.42 13.21 36.40
C CYS A 13 5.54 11.69 36.58
N VAL A 14 5.90 11.20 37.78
CA VAL A 14 5.73 9.77 38.13
C VAL A 14 4.25 9.38 38.19
N ASP A 15 3.40 10.32 38.59
CA ASP A 15 1.94 10.19 38.52
C ASP A 15 1.50 10.19 37.04
N PRO A 16 0.73 9.17 36.58
CA PRO A 16 0.24 9.07 35.20
C PRO A 16 -0.44 10.34 34.68
N ASP A 17 -1.23 11.01 35.53
CA ASP A 17 -2.00 12.20 35.15
C ASP A 17 -1.14 13.46 35.03
N GLN A 18 0.07 13.43 35.58
CA GLN A 18 1.02 14.55 35.58
C GLN A 18 2.24 14.30 34.69
N ARG A 19 2.19 13.27 33.83
CA ARG A 19 3.28 12.95 32.91
C ARG A 19 3.64 14.13 32.03
N HIS A 20 4.93 14.25 31.72
CA HIS A 20 5.37 15.25 30.76
C HIS A 20 5.06 14.81 29.34
N GLY A 21 4.78 15.80 28.50
CA GLY A 21 4.54 15.58 27.10
C GLY A 21 3.80 16.75 26.46
N PRO A 22 3.41 16.58 25.18
CA PRO A 22 3.72 15.41 24.36
C PRO A 22 5.19 15.38 23.92
N TYR A 23 5.84 14.23 24.06
CA TYR A 23 7.12 13.95 23.41
C TYR A 23 6.86 13.41 22.00
N PHE A 24 7.46 14.05 21.01
CA PHE A 24 7.44 13.58 19.63
C PHE A 24 8.77 12.89 19.33
N GLN A 25 8.70 11.65 18.87
CA GLN A 25 9.86 10.87 18.49
C GLN A 25 9.64 10.30 17.09
N LEU A 26 10.61 10.52 16.22
CA LEU A 26 10.67 9.94 14.88
C LEU A 26 11.76 8.88 14.86
N SER A 27 11.44 7.70 14.34
CA SER A 27 12.43 6.63 14.17
C SER A 27 12.39 6.09 12.75
N TRP A 28 13.55 5.84 12.15
CA TRP A 28 13.69 5.28 10.81
C TRP A 28 14.95 4.44 10.70
N LYS A 29 15.07 3.68 9.60
CA LYS A 29 16.27 2.90 9.30
C LYS A 29 17.23 3.74 8.46
N GLN A 30 18.49 3.80 8.86
CA GLN A 30 19.58 4.42 8.12
C GLN A 30 20.78 3.47 8.14
N ALA A 31 21.24 3.02 6.96
CA ALA A 31 22.32 2.04 6.82
C ALA A 31 22.14 0.79 7.73
N GLY A 32 20.93 0.21 7.73
CA GLY A 32 20.57 -0.95 8.56
C GLY A 32 20.33 -0.68 10.04
N LYS A 33 20.75 0.49 10.56
CA LYS A 33 20.59 0.87 11.96
C LYS A 33 19.30 1.64 12.18
N THR A 34 18.66 1.46 13.34
CA THR A 34 17.53 2.29 13.75
C THR A 34 18.07 3.61 14.30
N VAL A 35 17.69 4.72 13.69
CA VAL A 35 17.95 6.06 14.18
C VAL A 35 16.67 6.60 14.78
N SER A 36 16.75 7.20 15.96
CA SER A 36 15.63 7.85 16.63
C SER A 36 15.99 9.29 16.98
N LYS A 37 15.10 10.24 16.67
CA LYS A 37 15.24 11.65 17.05
C LYS A 37 13.99 12.15 17.77
N ARG A 38 14.18 13.04 18.74
CA ARG A 38 13.09 13.83 19.33
C ARG A 38 12.81 15.05 18.46
N LEU A 39 11.55 15.41 18.34
CA LEU A 39 11.08 16.53 17.54
C LEU A 39 10.45 17.59 18.44
N SER A 40 10.54 18.85 18.00
CA SER A 40 9.66 19.91 18.51
C SER A 40 8.22 19.66 18.04
N PRO A 41 7.20 20.26 18.69
CA PRO A 41 5.81 20.13 18.26
C PRO A 41 5.59 20.60 16.81
N GLU A 42 6.25 21.68 16.40
CA GLU A 42 6.17 22.21 15.03
C GLU A 42 6.72 21.21 14.01
N HIS A 43 7.94 20.70 14.22
CA HIS A 43 8.51 19.69 13.34
C HIS A 43 7.67 18.41 13.32
N ALA A 44 7.09 18.02 14.46
CA ALA A 44 6.24 16.84 14.51
C ALA A 44 5.01 16.96 13.60
N ARG A 45 4.39 18.15 13.52
CA ARG A 45 3.27 18.41 12.59
C ARG A 45 3.69 18.28 11.14
N LEU A 46 4.82 18.89 10.76
CA LEU A 46 5.37 18.78 9.39
C LEU A 46 5.65 17.31 9.02
N TYR A 47 6.27 16.54 9.92
CA TYR A 47 6.52 15.13 9.67
C TYR A 47 5.22 14.31 9.56
N GLN A 48 4.18 14.64 10.32
CA GLN A 48 2.87 13.98 10.19
C GLN A 48 2.27 14.20 8.81
N GLU A 49 2.30 15.45 8.31
CA GLU A 49 1.84 15.80 6.96
C GLU A 49 2.64 15.05 5.89
N TRP A 50 3.97 15.02 5.99
CA TRP A 50 4.81 14.29 5.04
C TRP A 50 4.57 12.79 5.05
N ILE A 51 4.36 12.19 6.24
CA ILE A 51 4.00 10.79 6.37
C ILE A 51 2.63 10.51 5.73
N ALA A 52 1.66 11.39 5.92
CA ALA A 52 0.34 11.27 5.30
C ALA A 52 0.44 11.34 3.77
N ASN A 53 1.19 12.31 3.24
CA ASN A 53 1.41 12.46 1.79
C ASN A 53 2.09 11.22 1.19
N ARG A 54 3.10 10.67 1.86
CA ARG A 54 3.74 9.43 1.41
C ARG A 54 2.75 8.26 1.36
N ARG A 55 1.92 8.08 2.39
CA ARG A 55 0.91 7.00 2.41
C ARG A 55 -0.10 7.17 1.29
N GLN A 56 -0.52 8.40 1.01
CA GLN A 56 -1.42 8.69 -0.11
C GLN A 56 -0.77 8.35 -1.45
N LEU A 57 0.49 8.73 -1.64
CA LEU A 57 1.26 8.37 -2.83
C LEU A 57 1.37 6.85 -3.00
N GLU A 58 1.74 6.13 -1.94
CA GLU A 58 1.83 4.66 -1.93
C GLU A 58 0.49 4.01 -2.32
N ALA A 59 -0.63 4.53 -1.79
CA ALA A 59 -1.97 4.04 -2.12
C ALA A 59 -2.34 4.27 -3.59
N ILE A 60 -2.04 5.45 -4.15
CA ILE A 60 -2.27 5.76 -5.56
C ILE A 60 -1.46 4.85 -6.46
N VAL A 61 -0.18 4.63 -6.15
CA VAL A 61 0.70 3.73 -6.91
C VAL A 61 0.18 2.29 -6.86
N ALA A 62 -0.25 1.81 -5.69
CA ALA A 62 -0.87 0.49 -5.56
C ALA A 62 -2.12 0.36 -6.44
N ALA A 63 -3.02 1.34 -6.39
CA ALA A 63 -4.23 1.35 -7.22
C ALA A 63 -3.90 1.36 -8.72
N LEU A 64 -2.89 2.12 -9.14
CA LEU A 64 -2.42 2.11 -10.53
C LEU A 64 -1.94 0.72 -10.95
N HIS A 65 -1.17 0.03 -10.10
CA HIS A 65 -0.72 -1.33 -10.37
C HIS A 65 -1.88 -2.32 -10.47
N ASP A 66 -2.92 -2.17 -9.65
CA ASP A 66 -4.12 -3.01 -9.73
C ASP A 66 -4.84 -2.84 -11.06
N VAL A 67 -5.06 -1.59 -11.49
CA VAL A 67 -5.68 -1.29 -12.79
C VAL A 67 -4.86 -1.88 -13.94
N ALA A 68 -3.52 -1.73 -13.90
CA ALA A 68 -2.65 -2.28 -14.92
C ALA A 68 -2.72 -3.82 -14.99
N ARG A 69 -2.80 -4.49 -13.83
CA ARG A 69 -2.95 -5.96 -13.79
C ARG A 69 -4.28 -6.41 -14.38
N SER A 70 -5.39 -5.75 -14.05
CA SER A 70 -6.70 -6.07 -14.61
C SER A 70 -6.73 -5.87 -16.13
N ALA A 71 -6.17 -4.75 -16.63
CA ALA A 71 -6.07 -4.51 -18.06
C ALA A 71 -5.23 -5.59 -18.76
N HIS A 72 -4.11 -6.00 -18.16
CA HIS A 72 -3.27 -7.07 -18.70
C HIS A 72 -4.02 -8.41 -18.77
N GLN A 73 -4.77 -8.77 -17.73
CA GLN A 73 -5.59 -9.99 -17.72
C GLN A 73 -6.62 -9.98 -18.86
N HIS A 74 -7.34 -8.88 -19.06
CA HIS A 74 -8.30 -8.76 -20.16
C HIS A 74 -7.67 -8.92 -21.54
N LEU A 75 -6.45 -8.39 -21.73
CA LEU A 75 -5.71 -8.57 -22.98
C LEU A 75 -5.32 -10.04 -23.21
N LEU A 76 -4.87 -10.74 -22.16
CA LEU A 76 -4.56 -12.17 -22.25
C LEU A 76 -5.80 -13.00 -22.55
N ASP A 77 -6.92 -12.73 -21.87
CA ASP A 77 -8.19 -13.43 -22.10
C ASP A 77 -8.68 -13.24 -23.54
N ALA A 78 -8.60 -12.02 -24.06
CA ALA A 78 -8.96 -11.72 -25.45
C ALA A 78 -8.05 -12.44 -26.46
N ALA A 79 -6.74 -12.48 -26.20
CA ALA A 79 -5.79 -13.18 -27.05
C ALA A 79 -6.04 -14.70 -27.05
N ASN A 80 -6.30 -15.29 -25.89
CA ASN A 80 -6.62 -16.71 -25.75
C ASN A 80 -7.92 -17.07 -26.49
N ALA A 81 -8.97 -16.28 -26.31
CA ALA A 81 -10.24 -16.48 -27.02
C ALA A 81 -10.07 -16.42 -28.55
N ALA A 82 -9.23 -15.53 -29.06
CA ALA A 82 -8.92 -15.46 -30.49
C ALA A 82 -8.13 -16.69 -30.99
N ALA A 83 -7.20 -17.20 -30.18
CA ALA A 83 -6.45 -18.42 -30.50
C ALA A 83 -7.35 -19.67 -30.53
N ASP A 84 -8.26 -19.79 -29.56
CA ASP A 84 -9.23 -20.90 -29.49
C ASP A 84 -10.17 -20.90 -30.69
N ALA A 85 -10.65 -19.72 -31.11
CA ALA A 85 -11.49 -19.58 -32.30
C ALA A 85 -10.78 -19.99 -33.60
N THR A 86 -9.45 -19.80 -33.66
CA THR A 86 -8.63 -20.19 -34.83
C THR A 86 -8.35 -21.69 -34.87
N THR A 87 -8.36 -22.37 -33.71
CA THR A 87 -8.01 -23.80 -33.58
C THR A 87 -9.24 -24.72 -33.64
N ALA A 88 -10.46 -24.17 -33.65
CA ALA A 88 -11.69 -24.95 -33.75
C ALA A 88 -11.73 -25.77 -35.07
N PRO A 89 -11.93 -27.09 -35.02
CA PRO A 89 -11.93 -27.92 -36.23
C PRO A 89 -13.10 -27.53 -37.15
N ASP A 90 -12.85 -27.49 -38.46
CA ASP A 90 -13.86 -27.17 -39.51
C ASP A 90 -15.07 -28.11 -39.40
N ARG A 91 -16.12 -27.67 -38.70
CA ARG A 91 -17.40 -28.37 -38.63
C ARG A 91 -18.22 -28.04 -39.88
N ARG A 92 -17.77 -28.49 -41.05
CA ARG A 92 -18.60 -28.46 -42.26
C ARG A 92 -19.85 -29.33 -42.04
N PRO A 93 -21.06 -28.78 -42.25
CA PRO A 93 -22.27 -29.57 -42.14
C PRO A 93 -22.25 -30.70 -43.19
N ARG A 94 -22.43 -31.95 -42.74
CA ARG A 94 -22.56 -33.10 -43.64
C ARG A 94 -23.81 -32.89 -44.49
N GLN A 95 -23.63 -32.74 -45.81
CA GLN A 95 -24.74 -32.58 -46.73
C GLN A 95 -25.65 -33.83 -46.68
N PRO A 96 -26.98 -33.62 -46.62
CA PRO A 96 -27.92 -34.73 -46.65
C PRO A 96 -27.85 -35.41 -48.01
N ARG A 97 -27.71 -36.73 -48.00
CA ARG A 97 -27.67 -37.54 -49.22
C ARG A 97 -29.09 -37.61 -49.78
N SER A 98 -29.31 -37.07 -50.97
CA SER A 98 -30.57 -37.22 -51.69
C SER A 98 -30.82 -38.71 -51.96
N ARG A 99 -31.99 -39.21 -51.53
CA ARG A 99 -32.48 -40.55 -51.92
C ARG A 99 -33.19 -40.42 -53.26
N SER A 100 -32.79 -41.27 -54.20
CA SER A 100 -33.40 -41.47 -55.53
C SER A 100 -34.82 -42.00 -55.46
#